data_AF-E4YYR6-F1
#
_entry.id   AF-E4YYR6-F1
#
_cell.length_a   1.000
_cell.length_b   1.000
_cell.length_c   1.000
_cell.angle_alpha   90.00
_cell.angle_beta   90.00
_cell.angle_gamma   90.00
#
_symmetry.space_group_name_H-M   'P 1'
#
loop_
_entity.id
_entity.type
_entity.pdbx_description
1 polymer ?
#
loop_
_entity_poly.entity_id
_entity_poly.type
_entity_poly.pdbx_seq_one_letter_code
_entity_poly.pdbx_strand_id
1 'polypeptide(L)'
;MNKQARTKDASGYHQMPLAAESKKMACFKWGNYIFENNILAFGIPAAPGMYQLLNSVGINFLRQNGIKITLYLDDRLLIISPKSENHRKKLLTEEILCKEVWLVAATLVALGGFVNIKKSEFKPTQRIEFLGFILDTNKETVEIPEGRWNTLKKRMRDAESGKMVELKLLERIRGTQASMVEVFSNMRMLIRQITILIMQTELEKKTETVLTKEVRREWKLWYEFEKTGLSRSWKREDRSDAGLLIYTDASKHAGAIVIEKWKLSEKFAWEEDLAAAHIGIKEAAAIRMALEWYGRNLAKKRVTFLCDNDSVVQGAINGSKDPEMNKQLVRIWMLAQKRKIDLKIEWVSTKLQKADDPSRIIDTREQKLTVEGFAYLQSHLQKPFEIDVAATEINKKCAIFIARKMSQNAFGADFLTFPIHKLLGKTLYAFPPRKIALAYYKRLLQIAAPWALIVTSYEAENPVLTLAREKGFRLISLPNDCIWTPTKGLSQHGFWKIADNIAEVHAIVNRL
;
A
#
# COMPACT_ATOMS: atom_id res chain seq x y z
N MET A 1 7.13 -14.71 -26.29
CA MET A 1 6.73 -15.01 -24.90
C MET A 1 6.70 -16.52 -24.68
N ASN A 2 7.00 -16.97 -23.45
CA ASN A 2 6.95 -18.40 -23.09
C ASN A 2 5.51 -18.94 -23.11
N LYS A 3 5.35 -20.25 -23.26
CA LYS A 3 4.06 -20.95 -23.19
C LYS A 3 4.05 -21.98 -22.07
N GLN A 4 2.88 -22.49 -21.74
CA GLN A 4 2.67 -23.39 -20.62
C GLN A 4 1.81 -24.60 -20.99
N ALA A 5 2.11 -25.75 -20.40
CA ALA A 5 1.33 -26.97 -20.46
C ALA A 5 1.29 -27.61 -19.06
N ARG A 6 0.23 -28.36 -18.74
CA ARG A 6 0.06 -28.97 -17.41
C ARG A 6 -0.28 -30.45 -17.54
N THR A 7 0.40 -31.28 -16.76
CA THR A 7 0.04 -32.70 -16.63
C THR A 7 -0.27 -33.03 -15.18
N LYS A 8 -1.37 -33.74 -14.95
CA LYS A 8 -1.83 -34.15 -13.62
C LYS A 8 -1.77 -35.66 -13.46
N ASP A 9 -1.24 -36.15 -12.34
CA ASP A 9 -1.31 -37.58 -12.00
C ASP A 9 -2.67 -37.92 -11.36
N ALA A 10 -3.33 -38.97 -11.83
CA ALA A 10 -4.64 -39.40 -11.33
C ALA A 10 -4.58 -40.25 -10.05
N SER A 11 -3.45 -40.92 -9.77
CA SER A 11 -3.36 -41.98 -8.74
C SER A 11 -1.93 -42.17 -8.22
N GLY A 12 -1.16 -41.09 -8.14
CA GLY A 12 0.27 -41.16 -7.89
C GLY A 12 0.69 -41.86 -6.60
N TYR A 13 -0.09 -41.74 -5.52
CA TYR A 13 0.20 -42.44 -4.26
C TYR A 13 0.22 -43.96 -4.41
N HIS A 14 -0.49 -44.51 -5.40
CA HIS A 14 -0.54 -45.95 -5.65
C HIS A 14 0.75 -46.50 -6.28
N GLN A 15 1.65 -45.63 -6.75
CA GLN A 15 2.97 -46.01 -7.30
C GLN A 15 3.98 -46.35 -6.22
N MET A 16 3.67 -46.11 -4.94
CA MET A 16 4.59 -46.27 -3.83
C MET A 16 4.16 -47.43 -2.94
N PRO A 17 4.70 -48.64 -3.13
CA PRO A 17 4.53 -49.73 -2.19
C PRO A 17 5.04 -49.33 -0.81
N LEU A 18 4.29 -49.67 0.23
CA LEU A 18 4.79 -49.56 1.60
C LEU A 18 5.72 -50.74 1.90
N ALA A 19 6.83 -50.46 2.61
CA ALA A 19 7.68 -51.50 3.18
C ALA A 19 6.87 -52.40 4.12
N ALA A 20 7.25 -53.68 4.26
CA ALA A 20 6.47 -54.67 5.00
C ALA A 20 6.19 -54.23 6.45
N GLU A 21 7.14 -53.55 7.08
CA GLU A 21 7.04 -52.99 8.43
C GLU A 21 6.07 -51.82 8.48
N SER A 22 6.02 -51.01 7.42
CA SER A 22 5.14 -49.84 7.32
C SER A 22 3.68 -50.23 7.08
N LYS A 23 3.43 -51.33 6.36
CA LYS A 23 2.06 -51.84 6.10
C LYS A 23 1.29 -52.11 7.40
N LYS A 24 1.97 -52.72 8.38
CA LYS A 24 1.42 -53.04 9.71
C LYS A 24 0.99 -51.80 10.52
N MET A 25 1.54 -50.63 10.17
CA MET A 25 1.20 -49.35 10.80
C MET A 25 0.16 -48.56 10.00
N ALA A 26 -0.10 -48.95 8.75
CA ALA A 26 -1.03 -48.30 7.84
C ALA A 26 -2.37 -49.05 7.74
N CYS A 27 -2.90 -49.47 8.89
CA CYS A 27 -4.10 -50.28 8.98
C CYS A 27 -5.33 -49.46 9.39
N PHE A 28 -6.51 -49.86 8.95
CA PHE A 28 -7.78 -49.32 9.43
C PHE A 28 -8.81 -50.44 9.60
N LYS A 29 -9.77 -50.22 10.51
CA LYS A 29 -10.86 -51.16 10.79
C LYS A 29 -12.15 -50.66 10.15
N TRP A 30 -12.85 -51.53 9.44
CA TRP A 30 -14.19 -51.26 8.94
C TRP A 30 -15.10 -52.46 9.25
N GLY A 31 -16.12 -52.23 10.08
CA GLY A 31 -16.93 -53.31 10.63
C GLY A 31 -16.07 -54.27 11.45
N ASN A 32 -16.10 -55.56 11.09
CA ASN A 32 -15.32 -56.61 11.75
C ASN A 32 -14.00 -56.95 11.04
N TYR A 33 -13.65 -56.21 9.98
CA TYR A 33 -12.45 -56.47 9.19
C TYR A 33 -11.36 -55.42 9.47
N ILE A 34 -10.11 -55.88 9.50
CA ILE A 34 -8.91 -55.03 9.54
C ILE A 34 -8.30 -55.07 8.15
N PHE A 35 -8.07 -53.90 7.57
CA PHE A 35 -7.45 -53.73 6.27
C PHE A 35 -6.05 -53.16 6.45
N GLU A 36 -5.08 -53.71 5.72
CA GLU A 36 -3.71 -53.19 5.65
C GLU A 36 -3.49 -52.50 4.31
N ASN A 37 -2.97 -51.28 4.32
CA ASN A 37 -2.61 -50.60 3.08
C ASN A 37 -1.29 -51.15 2.54
N ASN A 38 -1.32 -51.64 1.29
CA ASN A 38 -0.13 -52.13 0.60
C ASN A 38 0.69 -51.02 -0.08
N ILE A 39 0.05 -49.89 -0.30
CA ILE A 39 0.56 -48.72 -1.00
C ILE A 39 0.40 -47.49 -0.11
N LEU A 40 1.11 -46.43 -0.45
CA LEU A 40 1.05 -45.18 0.27
C LEU A 40 -0.39 -44.66 0.32
N ALA A 41 -0.93 -44.53 1.53
CA ALA A 41 -2.31 -44.12 1.75
C ALA A 41 -2.42 -42.64 2.14
N PHE A 42 -3.56 -42.03 1.82
CA PHE A 42 -3.89 -40.69 2.29
C PHE A 42 -3.97 -40.66 3.83
N GLY A 43 -3.53 -39.55 4.41
CA GLY A 43 -3.52 -39.36 5.87
C GLY A 43 -2.21 -39.76 6.55
N ILE A 44 -1.30 -40.47 5.86
CA ILE A 44 0.07 -40.71 6.36
C ILE A 44 0.85 -39.38 6.28
N PRO A 45 1.35 -38.81 7.39
CA PRO A 45 1.99 -37.49 7.39
C PRO A 45 3.19 -37.36 6.43
N ALA A 46 3.97 -38.44 6.27
CA ALA A 46 5.14 -38.46 5.38
C ALA A 46 4.78 -38.62 3.90
N ALA A 47 3.55 -39.05 3.56
CA ALA A 47 3.19 -39.44 2.21
C ALA A 47 3.42 -38.35 1.15
N PRO A 48 2.97 -37.08 1.34
CA PRO A 48 3.16 -36.04 0.33
C PRO A 48 4.64 -35.74 0.05
N GLY A 49 5.48 -35.75 1.09
CA GLY A 49 6.92 -35.49 0.97
C GLY A 49 7.64 -36.62 0.22
N MET A 50 7.33 -37.87 0.57
CA MET A 50 7.88 -39.04 -0.14
C MET A 50 7.44 -39.09 -1.59
N TYR A 51 6.16 -38.78 -1.86
CA TYR A 51 5.61 -38.73 -3.21
C TYR A 51 6.26 -37.62 -4.06
N GLN A 52 6.48 -36.43 -3.49
CA GLN A 52 7.22 -35.35 -4.13
C GLN A 52 8.66 -35.77 -4.47
N LEU A 53 9.35 -36.43 -3.53
CA LEU A 53 10.72 -36.88 -3.71
C LEU A 53 10.84 -37.89 -4.84
N LEU A 54 9.98 -38.92 -4.86
CA LEU A 54 9.96 -39.91 -5.94
C LEU A 54 9.76 -39.25 -7.31
N ASN A 55 8.74 -38.40 -7.42
CA ASN A 55 8.42 -37.72 -8.67
C ASN A 55 9.52 -36.75 -9.10
N SER A 56 10.30 -36.22 -8.16
CA SER A 56 11.43 -35.33 -8.48
C SER A 56 12.51 -36.02 -9.32
N VAL A 57 12.66 -37.35 -9.24
CA VAL A 57 13.66 -38.11 -10.02
C VAL A 57 13.42 -37.94 -11.52
N GLY A 58 12.21 -38.28 -11.99
CA GLY A 58 11.84 -38.13 -13.40
C GLY A 58 11.89 -36.67 -13.86
N ILE A 59 11.47 -35.75 -12.99
CA ILE A 59 11.50 -34.31 -13.29
C ILE A 59 12.93 -33.78 -13.40
N ASN A 60 13.86 -34.24 -12.56
CA ASN A 60 15.26 -33.86 -12.63
C ASN A 60 15.94 -34.42 -13.89
N PHE A 61 15.63 -35.67 -14.27
CA PHE A 61 16.05 -36.23 -15.54
C PHE A 61 15.59 -35.36 -16.73
N LEU A 62 14.31 -34.97 -16.76
CA LEU A 62 13.77 -34.08 -17.79
C LEU A 62 14.48 -32.71 -17.82
N ARG A 63 14.74 -32.12 -16.64
CA ARG A 63 15.45 -30.83 -16.50
C ARG A 63 16.88 -30.88 -17.00
N GLN A 64 17.62 -31.94 -16.67
CA GLN A 64 18.99 -32.16 -17.15
C GLN A 64 19.03 -32.27 -18.68
N ASN A 65 17.95 -32.76 -19.29
CA ASN A 65 17.78 -32.83 -20.74
C ASN A 65 17.11 -31.58 -21.34
N GLY A 66 17.18 -30.44 -20.66
CA GLY A 66 16.78 -29.13 -21.18
C GLY A 66 15.28 -28.81 -21.10
N ILE A 67 14.46 -29.68 -20.51
CA ILE A 67 13.02 -29.41 -20.34
C ILE A 67 12.79 -28.53 -19.11
N LYS A 68 12.22 -27.35 -19.33
CA LYS A 68 11.86 -26.42 -18.24
C LYS A 68 10.54 -26.85 -17.62
N ILE A 69 10.60 -27.54 -16.49
CA ILE A 69 9.43 -28.08 -15.80
C ILE A 69 9.49 -27.83 -14.29
N THR A 70 8.33 -27.50 -13.72
CA THR A 70 8.10 -27.36 -12.28
C THR A 70 7.16 -28.47 -11.80
N LEU A 71 7.43 -29.00 -10.61
CA LEU A 71 6.65 -30.05 -9.95
C LEU A 71 6.16 -29.54 -8.60
N TYR A 72 4.86 -29.66 -8.34
CA TYR A 72 4.27 -29.52 -7.02
C TYR A 72 3.25 -30.64 -6.81
N LEU A 73 3.60 -31.61 -5.96
CA LEU A 73 2.86 -32.84 -5.73
C LEU A 73 2.47 -33.51 -7.06
N ASP A 74 1.17 -33.57 -7.36
CA ASP A 74 0.59 -34.18 -8.55
C ASP A 74 0.52 -33.24 -9.77
N ASP A 75 0.74 -31.94 -9.58
CA ASP A 75 0.68 -30.93 -10.62
C ASP A 75 2.06 -30.59 -11.18
N ARG A 76 2.18 -30.64 -12.51
CA ARG A 76 3.41 -30.31 -13.24
C ARG A 76 3.15 -29.19 -14.23
N LEU A 77 4.01 -28.17 -14.26
CA LEU A 77 3.94 -27.04 -15.18
C LEU A 77 5.17 -27.03 -16.07
N LEU A 78 4.97 -27.13 -17.38
CA LEU A 78 6.03 -27.04 -18.37
C LEU A 78 6.11 -25.61 -18.89
N ILE A 79 7.31 -25.10 -19.12
CA ILE A 79 7.57 -23.81 -19.76
C ILE A 79 8.21 -24.05 -21.12
N ILE A 80 7.49 -23.72 -22.19
CA ILE A 80 7.96 -23.89 -23.56
C ILE A 80 8.47 -22.54 -24.06
N SER A 81 9.72 -22.49 -24.50
CA SER A 81 10.35 -21.30 -25.08
C SER A 81 10.41 -21.44 -26.61
N PRO A 82 9.54 -20.76 -27.38
CA PRO A 82 9.58 -20.83 -28.84
C PRO A 82 10.90 -20.29 -29.39
N LYS A 83 11.34 -20.88 -30.51
CA LYS A 83 12.59 -20.51 -31.22
C LYS A 83 12.43 -19.25 -32.07
N SER A 84 11.22 -18.94 -32.50
CA SER A 84 10.85 -17.77 -33.29
C SER A 84 9.36 -17.48 -33.14
N GLU A 85 8.90 -16.30 -33.57
CA GLU A 85 7.47 -15.96 -33.55
C GLU A 85 6.66 -16.85 -34.51
N ASN A 86 7.25 -17.27 -35.63
CA ASN A 86 6.62 -18.27 -36.52
C ASN A 86 6.47 -19.62 -35.80
N HIS A 87 7.52 -20.09 -35.12
CA HIS A 87 7.46 -21.32 -34.31
C HIS A 87 6.39 -21.21 -33.22
N ARG A 88 6.26 -20.03 -32.59
CA ARG A 88 5.21 -19.76 -31.61
C ARG A 88 3.82 -19.88 -32.23
N LYS A 89 3.54 -19.24 -33.38
CA LYS A 89 2.22 -19.30 -34.04
C LYS A 89 1.84 -20.75 -34.36
N LYS A 90 2.73 -21.49 -35.02
CA LYS A 90 2.52 -22.90 -35.37
C LYS A 90 2.20 -23.80 -34.18
N LEU A 91 2.89 -23.60 -33.06
CA LEU A 91 2.61 -24.32 -31.81
C LEU A 91 1.26 -23.91 -31.17
N LEU A 92 0.71 -22.72 -31.44
CA LEU A 92 -0.62 -22.29 -30.93
C LEU A 92 -1.76 -22.79 -31.83
N THR A 93 -1.53 -22.82 -33.14
CA THR A 93 -2.46 -23.31 -34.16
C THR A 93 -2.43 -24.83 -34.31
N GLU A 94 -1.56 -25.52 -33.55
CA GLU A 94 -1.37 -26.97 -33.59
C GLU A 94 -0.84 -27.51 -34.93
N GLU A 95 -0.30 -26.64 -35.79
CA GLU A 95 0.40 -27.05 -37.02
C GLU A 95 1.64 -27.90 -36.72
N ILE A 96 2.19 -27.78 -35.52
CA ILE A 96 3.31 -28.59 -35.04
C ILE A 96 3.07 -29.05 -33.60
N LEU A 97 3.52 -30.27 -33.34
CA LEU A 97 3.43 -30.89 -32.02
C LEU A 97 4.48 -30.29 -31.06
N CYS A 98 4.08 -30.02 -29.82
CA CYS A 98 5.02 -29.73 -28.75
C CYS A 98 5.60 -31.03 -28.18
N LYS A 99 6.77 -31.44 -28.68
CA LYS A 99 7.40 -32.72 -28.32
C LYS A 99 7.68 -32.82 -26.82
N GLU A 100 8.03 -31.72 -26.18
CA GLU A 100 8.38 -31.64 -24.75
C GLU A 100 7.23 -32.13 -23.87
N VAL A 101 5.98 -31.80 -24.20
CA VAL A 101 4.81 -32.24 -23.44
C VAL A 101 4.66 -33.76 -23.49
N TRP A 102 4.86 -34.34 -24.66
CA TRP A 102 4.76 -35.79 -24.87
C TRP A 102 5.94 -36.54 -24.25
N LEU A 103 7.15 -35.97 -24.28
CA LEU A 103 8.29 -36.53 -23.57
C LEU A 103 8.05 -36.58 -22.06
N VAL A 104 7.44 -35.54 -21.49
CA VAL A 104 7.04 -35.56 -20.08
C VAL A 104 6.00 -36.64 -19.81
N ALA A 105 4.94 -36.72 -20.63
CA ALA A 105 3.92 -37.76 -20.47
C ALA A 105 4.49 -39.18 -20.59
N ALA A 106 5.35 -39.43 -21.58
CA ALA A 106 6.01 -40.72 -21.77
C ALA A 106 6.95 -41.06 -20.61
N THR A 107 7.72 -40.08 -20.11
CA THR A 107 8.60 -40.28 -18.95
C THR A 107 7.79 -40.63 -17.71
N LEU A 108 6.64 -39.97 -17.49
CA LEU A 108 5.76 -40.30 -16.38
C LEU A 108 5.28 -41.75 -16.48
N VAL A 109 4.74 -42.15 -17.64
CA VAL A 109 4.26 -43.53 -17.84
C VAL A 109 5.40 -44.55 -17.68
N ALA A 110 6.59 -44.26 -18.20
CA ALA A 110 7.76 -45.12 -18.06
C ALA A 110 8.20 -45.34 -16.60
N LEU A 111 7.94 -44.36 -15.73
CA LEU A 111 8.21 -44.44 -14.29
C LEU A 111 7.08 -45.07 -13.48
N GLY A 112 6.09 -45.68 -14.15
CA GLY A 112 4.89 -46.25 -13.50
C GLY A 112 3.79 -45.20 -13.23
N GLY A 113 3.95 -43.99 -13.77
CA GLY A 113 3.04 -42.86 -13.67
C GLY A 113 1.72 -43.03 -14.40
N PHE A 114 0.65 -42.40 -13.91
CA PHE A 114 -0.64 -42.31 -14.64
C PHE A 114 -0.97 -40.88 -15.02
N VAL A 115 -0.99 -40.58 -16.31
CA VAL A 115 -1.36 -39.24 -16.79
C VAL A 115 -2.88 -39.12 -16.89
N ASN A 116 -3.47 -38.20 -16.13
CA ASN A 116 -4.88 -37.88 -16.23
C ASN A 116 -5.12 -37.01 -17.47
N ILE A 117 -5.45 -37.62 -18.61
CA ILE A 117 -5.63 -36.90 -19.88
C ILE A 117 -6.69 -35.81 -19.75
N LYS A 118 -7.84 -36.11 -19.11
CA LYS A 118 -8.95 -35.15 -18.95
C LYS A 118 -8.62 -33.93 -18.09
N LYS A 119 -7.68 -34.07 -17.15
CA LYS A 119 -7.24 -32.98 -16.26
C LYS A 119 -5.92 -32.33 -16.70
N SER A 120 -5.35 -32.78 -17.81
CA SER A 120 -4.08 -32.29 -18.33
C SER A 120 -4.32 -31.41 -19.56
N GLU A 121 -3.48 -30.39 -19.70
CA GLU A 121 -3.44 -29.51 -20.86
C GLU A 121 -2.18 -29.83 -21.67
N PHE A 122 -2.36 -30.49 -22.81
CA PHE A 122 -1.27 -30.88 -23.69
C PHE A 122 -0.98 -29.83 -24.76
N LYS A 123 -1.95 -28.95 -25.04
CA LYS A 123 -1.77 -27.86 -25.98
C LYS A 123 -1.04 -26.71 -25.27
N PRO A 124 0.09 -26.24 -25.80
CA PRO A 124 0.76 -25.07 -25.24
C PRO A 124 -0.16 -23.86 -25.25
N THR A 125 -0.56 -23.40 -24.07
CA THR A 125 -1.39 -22.21 -23.89
C THR A 125 -0.59 -21.09 -23.26
N GLN A 126 -1.08 -19.86 -23.41
CA GLN A 126 -0.50 -18.69 -22.75
C GLN A 126 -1.17 -18.37 -21.43
N ARG A 127 -2.33 -18.97 -21.17
CA ARG A 127 -3.14 -18.77 -19.99
C ARG A 127 -3.56 -20.12 -19.44
N ILE A 128 -3.14 -20.44 -18.22
CA ILE A 128 -3.39 -21.74 -17.60
C ILE A 128 -3.63 -21.60 -16.11
N GLU A 129 -4.46 -22.49 -15.54
CA GLU A 129 -4.61 -22.60 -14.10
C GLU A 129 -3.57 -23.57 -13.52
N PHE A 130 -2.78 -23.09 -12.56
CA PHE A 130 -1.76 -23.85 -11.84
C PHE A 130 -1.76 -23.45 -10.37
N LEU A 131 -1.83 -24.43 -9.46
CA LEU A 131 -1.89 -24.23 -8.00
C LEU A 131 -2.99 -23.27 -7.52
N GLY A 132 -4.15 -23.29 -8.19
CA GLY A 132 -5.30 -22.44 -7.85
C GLY A 132 -5.16 -20.98 -8.24
N PHE A 133 -4.17 -20.66 -9.09
CA PHE A 133 -3.98 -19.36 -9.72
C PHE A 133 -3.96 -19.49 -11.24
N ILE A 134 -4.31 -18.42 -11.92
CA ILE A 134 -4.17 -18.32 -13.36
C ILE A 134 -2.84 -17.63 -13.64
N LEU A 135 -2.01 -18.27 -14.48
CA LEU A 135 -0.80 -17.69 -15.00
C LEU A 135 -1.08 -17.21 -16.43
N ASP A 136 -0.94 -15.91 -16.68
CA ASP A 136 -1.05 -15.31 -18.02
C ASP A 136 0.33 -14.81 -18.46
N THR A 137 0.93 -15.53 -19.41
CA THR A 137 2.25 -15.21 -19.99
C THR A 137 2.22 -14.10 -21.03
N ASN A 138 1.06 -13.72 -21.55
CA ASN A 138 0.92 -12.54 -22.41
C ASN A 138 0.95 -11.26 -21.58
N LYS A 139 0.23 -11.26 -20.46
CA LYS A 139 0.17 -10.12 -19.53
C LYS A 139 1.29 -10.13 -18.49
N GLU A 140 1.99 -11.25 -18.35
CA GLU A 140 3.00 -11.48 -17.32
C GLU A 140 2.41 -11.33 -15.90
N THR A 141 1.23 -11.94 -15.67
CA THR A 141 0.42 -11.79 -14.44
C THR A 141 0.01 -13.11 -13.79
N VAL A 142 0.09 -13.16 -12.45
CA VAL A 142 -0.63 -14.15 -11.63
C VAL A 142 -2.01 -13.56 -11.31
N GLU A 143 -3.09 -14.30 -11.54
CA GLU A 143 -4.46 -13.87 -11.34
C GLU A 143 -5.23 -14.85 -10.43
N ILE A 144 -6.19 -14.33 -9.67
CA ILE A 144 -7.13 -15.15 -8.91
C ILE A 144 -8.26 -15.62 -9.84
N PRO A 145 -8.60 -16.93 -9.88
CA PRO A 145 -9.75 -17.40 -10.65
C PRO A 145 -11.06 -16.75 -10.21
N GLU A 146 -11.88 -16.33 -11.18
CA GLU A 146 -13.14 -15.61 -10.92
C GLU A 146 -14.11 -16.40 -10.04
N GLY A 147 -14.29 -17.70 -10.29
CA GLY A 147 -15.16 -18.54 -9.47
C GLY A 147 -14.73 -18.61 -8.01
N ARG A 148 -13.40 -18.59 -7.75
CA ARG A 148 -12.83 -18.59 -6.40
C ARG A 148 -13.10 -17.25 -5.70
N TRP A 149 -12.94 -16.14 -6.42
CA TRP A 149 -13.28 -14.82 -5.92
C TRP A 149 -14.78 -14.68 -5.62
N ASN A 150 -15.64 -15.09 -6.54
CA ASN A 150 -17.10 -15.03 -6.35
C ASN A 150 -17.56 -15.84 -5.14
N THR A 151 -16.93 -17.00 -4.89
CA THR A 151 -17.18 -17.80 -3.68
C THR A 151 -16.79 -17.06 -2.40
N LEU A 152 -15.62 -16.40 -2.38
CA LEU A 152 -15.18 -15.59 -1.24
C LEU A 152 -16.14 -14.40 -1.03
N LYS A 153 -16.43 -13.66 -2.09
CA LYS A 153 -17.32 -12.49 -2.10
C LYS A 153 -18.71 -12.85 -1.57
N LYS A 154 -19.26 -13.99 -1.98
CA LYS A 154 -20.53 -14.50 -1.45
C LYS A 154 -20.46 -14.73 0.06
N ARG A 155 -19.45 -15.47 0.54
CA ARG A 155 -19.28 -15.76 1.98
C ARG A 155 -19.12 -14.49 2.82
N MET A 156 -18.38 -13.50 2.32
CA MET A 156 -18.23 -12.21 2.99
C MET A 156 -19.57 -11.47 3.10
N ARG A 157 -20.37 -11.43 2.02
CA ARG A 157 -21.71 -10.83 2.05
C ARG A 157 -22.67 -11.55 2.98
N ASP A 158 -22.66 -12.88 2.97
CA ASP A 158 -23.47 -13.70 3.87
C ASP A 158 -23.15 -13.35 5.33
N ALA A 159 -21.87 -13.26 5.68
CA ALA A 159 -21.43 -12.83 7.00
C ALA A 159 -21.81 -11.37 7.33
N GLU A 160 -21.69 -10.43 6.39
CA GLU A 160 -22.07 -9.02 6.60
C GLU A 160 -23.58 -8.82 6.83
N SER A 161 -24.41 -9.68 6.23
CA SER A 161 -25.87 -9.64 6.35
C SER A 161 -26.41 -10.14 7.70
N GLY A 162 -25.64 -11.01 8.37
CA GLY A 162 -26.02 -11.58 9.66
C GLY A 162 -25.81 -10.61 10.82
N LYS A 163 -26.71 -10.67 11.80
CA LYS A 163 -26.50 -9.98 13.10
C LYS A 163 -25.34 -10.62 13.88
N MET A 164 -25.29 -11.95 13.85
CA MET A 164 -24.24 -12.81 14.37
C MET A 164 -23.65 -13.61 13.21
N VAL A 165 -22.37 -13.98 13.33
CA VAL A 165 -21.65 -14.76 12.32
C VAL A 165 -20.98 -15.94 12.98
N GLU A 166 -21.17 -17.12 12.40
CA GLU A 166 -20.49 -18.35 12.81
C GLU A 166 -18.97 -18.22 12.68
N LEU A 167 -18.26 -18.64 13.73
CA LEU A 167 -16.79 -18.69 13.74
C LEU A 167 -16.24 -19.49 12.56
N LYS A 168 -16.87 -20.63 12.24
CA LYS A 168 -16.48 -21.47 11.09
C LYS A 168 -16.58 -20.75 9.75
N LEU A 169 -17.56 -19.85 9.59
CA LEU A 169 -17.66 -19.04 8.38
C LEU A 169 -16.50 -18.04 8.29
N LEU A 170 -16.15 -17.38 9.41
CA LEU A 170 -15.01 -16.48 9.47
C LEU A 170 -13.68 -17.19 9.17
N GLU A 171 -13.45 -18.37 9.75
CA GLU A 171 -12.28 -19.21 9.48
C GLU A 171 -12.17 -19.58 7.99
N ARG A 172 -13.29 -19.97 7.36
CA ARG A 172 -13.35 -20.28 5.92
C ARG A 172 -13.04 -19.05 5.07
N ILE A 173 -13.58 -17.88 5.42
CA ILE A 173 -13.28 -16.60 4.74
C ILE A 173 -11.80 -16.29 4.88
N ARG A 174 -11.27 -16.27 6.10
CA ARG A 174 -9.86 -15.99 6.42
C ARG A 174 -8.91 -16.96 5.69
N GLY A 175 -9.23 -18.25 5.66
CA GLY A 175 -8.43 -19.26 4.95
C GLY A 175 -8.45 -19.06 3.42
N THR A 176 -9.62 -18.69 2.88
CA THR A 176 -9.75 -18.38 1.45
C THR A 176 -8.96 -17.13 1.08
N GLN A 177 -8.99 -16.10 1.92
CA GLN A 177 -8.18 -14.88 1.76
C GLN A 177 -6.68 -15.18 1.85
N ALA A 178 -6.24 -15.89 2.89
CA ALA A 178 -4.83 -16.23 3.11
C ALA A 178 -4.23 -17.01 1.93
N SER A 179 -5.02 -17.87 1.30
CA SER A 179 -4.59 -18.67 0.15
C SER A 179 -4.47 -17.88 -1.17
N MET A 180 -4.70 -16.56 -1.16
CA MET A 180 -4.50 -15.64 -2.30
C MET A 180 -3.16 -14.87 -2.26
N VAL A 181 -2.22 -15.31 -1.41
CA VAL A 181 -0.94 -14.63 -1.12
C VAL A 181 -0.06 -14.37 -2.35
N GLU A 182 -0.12 -15.21 -3.39
CA GLU A 182 0.68 -15.01 -4.61
C GLU A 182 0.29 -13.77 -5.40
N VAL A 183 -0.97 -13.32 -5.24
CA VAL A 183 -1.46 -12.08 -5.83
C VAL A 183 -1.30 -10.92 -4.85
N PHE A 184 -1.62 -11.13 -3.57
CA PHE A 184 -1.49 -10.12 -2.53
C PHE A 184 -0.27 -10.38 -1.64
N SER A 185 0.92 -9.93 -2.03
CA SER A 185 2.18 -10.22 -1.31
C SER A 185 2.16 -9.79 0.16
N ASN A 186 1.45 -8.72 0.49
CA ASN A 186 1.33 -8.21 1.86
C ASN A 186 0.08 -8.78 2.56
N MET A 187 -0.24 -10.04 2.25
CA MET A 187 -1.54 -10.62 2.60
C MET A 187 -1.83 -10.51 4.10
N ARG A 188 -0.84 -10.84 4.93
CA ARG A 188 -1.02 -10.93 6.39
C ARG A 188 -1.55 -9.65 7.04
N MET A 189 -1.28 -8.50 6.41
CA MET A 189 -1.76 -7.19 6.85
C MET A 189 -3.26 -6.97 6.55
N LEU A 190 -3.79 -7.55 5.46
CA LEU A 190 -5.19 -7.36 5.02
C LEU A 190 -6.14 -8.47 5.52
N ILE A 191 -5.67 -9.40 6.34
CA ILE A 191 -6.48 -10.43 7.04
C ILE A 191 -6.30 -10.37 8.55
N ARG A 192 -5.77 -9.25 9.05
CA ARG A 192 -5.33 -9.14 10.43
C ARG A 192 -6.51 -8.96 11.36
N GLN A 193 -7.47 -8.13 10.99
CA GLN A 193 -8.63 -7.82 11.82
C GLN A 193 -9.55 -9.04 11.92
N ILE A 194 -9.77 -9.77 10.82
CA ILE A 194 -10.54 -11.02 10.88
C ILE A 194 -9.83 -12.09 11.73
N THR A 195 -8.49 -12.17 11.66
CA THR A 195 -7.72 -13.11 12.49
C THR A 195 -7.84 -12.78 13.98
N ILE A 196 -7.80 -11.50 14.35
CA ILE A 196 -7.99 -11.07 15.75
C ILE A 196 -9.40 -11.43 16.24
N LEU A 197 -10.44 -11.16 15.43
CA LEU A 197 -11.82 -11.49 15.78
C LEU A 197 -12.02 -12.99 15.98
N ILE A 198 -11.46 -13.83 15.09
CA ILE A 198 -11.49 -15.29 15.22
C ILE A 198 -10.83 -15.69 16.55
N MET A 199 -9.60 -15.25 16.80
CA MET A 199 -8.87 -15.58 18.03
C MET A 199 -9.61 -15.16 19.30
N GLN A 200 -10.17 -13.95 19.34
CA GLN A 200 -10.94 -13.46 20.50
C GLN A 200 -12.17 -14.34 20.74
N THR A 201 -12.89 -14.69 19.67
CA THR A 201 -14.08 -15.55 19.75
C THR A 201 -13.72 -16.95 20.26
N GLU A 202 -12.59 -17.52 19.81
CA GLU A 202 -12.06 -18.80 20.29
C GLU A 202 -11.66 -18.75 21.77
N LEU A 203 -10.96 -17.69 22.21
CA LEU A 203 -10.55 -17.50 23.60
C LEU A 203 -11.76 -17.37 24.54
N GLU A 204 -12.82 -16.73 24.07
CA GLU A 204 -14.10 -16.64 24.76
C GLU A 204 -14.93 -17.94 24.68
N LYS A 205 -14.43 -18.98 24.00
CA LYS A 205 -15.10 -20.27 23.77
C LYS A 205 -16.47 -20.13 23.11
N LYS A 206 -16.64 -19.12 22.25
CA LYS A 206 -17.88 -18.87 21.50
C LYS A 206 -17.81 -19.52 20.11
N THR A 207 -18.97 -19.91 19.59
CA THR A 207 -19.10 -20.43 18.22
C THR A 207 -19.59 -19.37 17.23
N GLU A 208 -20.02 -18.21 17.73
CA GLU A 208 -20.54 -17.10 16.94
C GLU A 208 -20.09 -15.77 17.54
N THR A 209 -20.00 -14.75 16.69
CA THR A 209 -19.60 -13.40 17.12
C THR A 209 -20.27 -12.32 16.29
N VAL A 210 -20.21 -11.08 16.76
CA VAL A 210 -20.61 -9.91 15.99
C VAL A 210 -19.40 -9.44 15.20
N LEU A 211 -19.55 -9.26 13.89
CA LEU A 211 -18.50 -8.64 13.08
C LEU A 211 -18.15 -7.25 13.65
N THR A 212 -16.87 -6.93 13.74
CA THR A 212 -16.43 -5.61 14.20
C THR A 212 -16.46 -4.57 13.08
N LYS A 213 -16.31 -3.29 13.42
CA LYS A 213 -16.19 -2.22 12.43
C LYS A 213 -14.88 -2.36 11.64
N GLU A 214 -13.84 -2.87 12.28
CA GLU A 214 -12.49 -3.07 11.76
C GLU A 214 -12.48 -4.17 10.70
N VAL A 215 -13.15 -5.30 10.94
CA VAL A 215 -13.30 -6.37 9.93
C VAL A 215 -14.08 -5.87 8.71
N ARG A 216 -15.14 -5.08 8.90
CA ARG A 216 -15.87 -4.49 7.77
C ARG A 216 -15.01 -3.52 6.96
N ARG A 217 -14.18 -2.71 7.61
CA ARG A 217 -13.22 -1.84 6.92
C ARG A 217 -12.19 -2.66 6.14
N GLU A 218 -11.67 -3.74 6.73
CA GLU A 218 -10.78 -4.69 6.06
C GLU A 218 -11.44 -5.27 4.81
N TRP A 219 -12.68 -5.76 4.91
CA TRP A 219 -13.43 -6.34 3.78
C TRP A 219 -13.82 -5.32 2.71
N LYS A 220 -14.04 -4.05 3.08
CA LYS A 220 -14.22 -2.99 2.09
C LYS A 220 -13.01 -2.86 1.16
N LEU A 221 -11.79 -3.03 1.68
CA LEU A 221 -10.57 -3.02 0.85
C LEU A 221 -10.53 -4.21 -0.11
N TRP A 222 -10.97 -5.38 0.35
CA TRP A 222 -11.09 -6.56 -0.51
C TRP A 222 -12.02 -6.34 -1.69
N TYR A 223 -13.19 -5.73 -1.47
CA TYR A 223 -14.10 -5.38 -2.56
C TYR A 223 -13.49 -4.36 -3.55
N GLU A 224 -12.65 -3.45 -3.07
CA GLU A 224 -11.94 -2.51 -3.95
C GLU A 224 -10.87 -3.21 -4.82
N PHE A 225 -10.26 -4.32 -4.37
CA PHE A 225 -9.30 -5.07 -5.18
C PHE A 225 -9.92 -5.73 -6.41
N GLU A 226 -11.22 -6.01 -6.40
CA GLU A 226 -11.93 -6.48 -7.59
C GLU A 226 -11.71 -5.54 -8.79
N LYS A 227 -11.67 -4.23 -8.54
CA LYS A 227 -11.42 -3.20 -9.56
C LYS A 227 -10.01 -3.23 -10.14
N THR A 228 -9.08 -3.91 -9.47
CA THR A 228 -7.68 -4.08 -9.94
C THR A 228 -7.50 -5.33 -10.81
N GLY A 229 -8.58 -6.09 -11.05
CA GLY A 229 -8.54 -7.33 -11.82
C GLY A 229 -7.98 -8.52 -11.05
N LEU A 230 -7.80 -8.40 -9.72
CA LEU A 230 -7.33 -9.48 -8.83
C LEU A 230 -6.06 -10.17 -9.36
N SER A 231 -5.13 -9.34 -9.85
CA SER A 231 -3.92 -9.80 -10.53
C SER A 231 -2.68 -9.06 -10.04
N ARG A 232 -1.54 -9.73 -10.14
CA ARG A 232 -0.21 -9.16 -9.87
C ARG A 232 0.71 -9.49 -11.03
N SER A 233 1.39 -8.48 -11.57
CA SER A 233 2.44 -8.73 -12.56
C SER A 233 3.70 -9.28 -11.89
N TRP A 234 4.30 -10.31 -12.49
CA TRP A 234 5.64 -10.80 -12.10
C TRP A 234 6.75 -10.17 -12.92
N LYS A 235 6.42 -9.33 -13.91
CA LYS A 235 7.43 -8.59 -14.66
C LYS A 235 8.15 -7.67 -13.70
N ARG A 236 9.47 -7.85 -13.57
CA ARG A 236 10.32 -6.82 -12.96
C ARG A 236 10.23 -5.62 -13.89
N GLU A 237 9.51 -4.58 -13.48
CA GLU A 237 9.49 -3.32 -14.22
C GLU A 237 10.95 -2.85 -14.38
N ASP A 238 11.34 -2.45 -15.61
CA ASP A 238 12.61 -1.75 -15.83
C ASP A 238 12.55 -0.44 -15.06
N ARG A 239 13.13 -0.45 -13.86
CA ARG A 239 13.15 0.72 -12.98
C ARG A 239 14.48 1.43 -13.21
N SER A 240 14.40 2.64 -13.70
CA SER A 240 15.51 3.44 -14.22
C SER A 240 16.44 4.06 -13.18
N ASP A 241 16.25 3.81 -11.87
CA ASP A 241 16.96 4.54 -10.82
C ASP A 241 17.52 3.60 -9.74
N ALA A 242 18.78 3.84 -9.34
CA ALA A 242 19.34 3.29 -8.10
C ALA A 242 18.44 3.79 -6.96
N GLY A 243 17.81 2.87 -6.22
CA GLY A 243 16.66 3.16 -5.34
C GLY A 243 16.84 4.39 -4.44
N LEU A 244 15.75 5.13 -4.21
CA LEU A 244 15.75 6.32 -3.37
C LEU A 244 15.68 5.92 -1.89
N LEU A 245 16.59 6.45 -1.08
CA LEU A 245 16.53 6.33 0.38
C LEU A 245 15.78 7.52 0.97
N ILE A 246 14.81 7.23 1.83
CA ILE A 246 14.03 8.24 2.57
C ILE A 246 14.13 7.92 4.04
N TYR A 247 14.59 8.88 4.83
CA TYR A 247 14.66 8.77 6.29
C TYR A 247 13.40 9.38 6.87
N THR A 248 12.73 8.65 7.75
CA THR A 248 11.55 9.15 8.47
C THR A 248 11.69 8.80 9.93
N ASP A 249 11.34 9.76 10.77
CA ASP A 249 11.36 9.58 12.21
C ASP A 249 10.23 10.38 12.87
N ALA A 250 9.87 9.98 14.07
CA ALA A 250 8.92 10.67 14.91
C ALA A 250 9.45 10.88 16.32
N SER A 251 9.18 12.06 16.87
CA SER A 251 9.29 12.35 18.29
C SER A 251 7.90 12.41 18.93
N LYS A 252 7.87 12.71 20.24
CA LYS A 252 6.63 12.96 20.97
C LYS A 252 5.73 13.99 20.27
N HIS A 253 6.30 15.08 19.77
CA HIS A 253 5.55 16.26 19.35
C HIS A 253 5.58 16.54 17.85
N ALA A 254 6.54 15.98 17.12
CA ALA A 254 6.69 16.22 15.68
C ALA A 254 7.23 14.98 14.95
N GLY A 255 7.09 14.99 13.63
CA GLY A 255 7.70 14.02 12.72
C GLY A 255 8.60 14.72 11.72
N ALA A 256 9.46 13.95 11.06
CA ALA A 256 10.33 14.46 10.01
C ALA A 256 10.51 13.51 8.83
N ILE A 257 10.80 14.10 7.68
CA ILE A 257 11.07 13.41 6.41
C ILE A 257 12.32 14.02 5.81
N VAL A 258 13.34 13.20 5.58
CA VAL A 258 14.62 13.62 5.01
C VAL A 258 14.91 12.80 3.75
N ILE A 259 15.14 13.51 2.63
CA ILE A 259 15.49 12.94 1.33
C ILE A 259 16.72 13.67 0.80
N GLU A 260 17.90 13.07 1.00
CA GLU A 260 19.18 13.72 0.67
C GLU A 260 19.36 13.99 -0.81
N LYS A 261 18.93 13.06 -1.68
CA LYS A 261 18.98 13.23 -3.14
C LYS A 261 18.21 14.48 -3.58
N TRP A 262 17.23 14.92 -2.80
CA TRP A 262 16.43 16.13 -3.07
C TRP A 262 16.83 17.32 -2.20
N LYS A 263 17.85 17.17 -1.33
CA LYS A 263 18.23 18.17 -0.31
C LYS A 263 17.03 18.64 0.52
N LEU A 264 16.14 17.69 0.82
CA LEU A 264 14.88 17.93 1.51
C LEU A 264 14.98 17.49 2.97
N SER A 265 14.51 18.33 3.89
CA SER A 265 14.36 18.02 5.32
C SER A 265 13.12 18.74 5.84
N GLU A 266 11.98 18.06 5.79
CA GLU A 266 10.70 18.58 6.29
C GLU A 266 10.46 18.10 7.72
N LYS A 267 9.81 18.95 8.51
CA LYS A 267 9.44 18.67 9.91
C LYS A 267 8.07 19.25 10.19
N PHE A 268 7.23 18.52 10.92
CA PHE A 268 5.84 18.87 11.11
C PHE A 268 5.34 18.42 12.48
N ALA A 269 4.45 19.22 13.10
CA ALA A 269 3.86 18.89 14.38
C ALA A 269 2.66 17.93 14.21
N TRP A 270 2.49 17.01 15.17
CA TRP A 270 1.36 16.08 15.15
C TRP A 270 0.04 16.79 15.46
N GLU A 271 -1.00 16.47 14.71
CA GLU A 271 -2.37 16.91 15.00
C GLU A 271 -3.04 15.97 16.01
N GLU A 272 -4.27 16.31 16.42
CA GLU A 272 -5.02 15.61 17.46
C GLU A 272 -5.10 14.09 17.25
N ASP A 273 -5.30 13.65 16.01
CA ASP A 273 -5.48 12.24 15.64
C ASP A 273 -4.25 11.37 15.94
N LEU A 274 -3.06 11.96 15.91
CA LEU A 274 -1.79 11.27 16.16
C LEU A 274 -1.09 11.73 17.43
N ALA A 275 -1.52 12.82 18.07
CA ALA A 275 -0.82 13.41 19.21
C ALA A 275 -0.69 12.44 20.39
N ALA A 276 -1.75 11.71 20.71
CA ALA A 276 -1.77 10.70 21.77
C ALA A 276 -1.27 9.32 21.32
N ALA A 277 -0.96 9.14 20.03
CA ALA A 277 -0.55 7.84 19.50
C ALA A 277 0.83 7.42 20.03
N HIS A 278 1.01 6.10 20.20
CA HIS A 278 2.29 5.51 20.55
C HIS A 278 3.36 5.82 19.49
N ILE A 279 4.63 5.88 19.88
CA ILE A 279 5.73 6.33 19.02
C ILE A 279 5.82 5.54 17.70
N GLY A 280 5.65 4.21 17.75
CA GLY A 280 5.60 3.36 16.56
C GLY A 280 4.54 3.78 15.55
N ILE A 281 3.34 4.19 16.01
CA ILE A 281 2.27 4.64 15.11
C ILE A 281 2.66 5.95 14.45
N LYS A 282 3.34 6.85 15.18
CA LYS A 282 3.85 8.12 14.66
C LYS A 282 4.96 7.91 13.62
N GLU A 283 5.87 6.96 13.83
CA GLU A 283 6.90 6.63 12.82
C GLU A 283 6.28 6.04 11.54
N ALA A 284 5.30 5.13 11.67
CA ALA A 284 4.53 4.67 10.53
C ALA A 284 3.76 5.82 9.85
N ALA A 285 3.18 6.74 10.63
CA ALA A 285 2.52 7.92 10.09
C ALA A 285 3.48 8.86 9.35
N ALA A 286 4.75 8.99 9.77
CA ALA A 286 5.75 9.77 9.06
C ALA A 286 6.03 9.18 7.66
N ILE A 287 6.14 7.84 7.54
CA ILE A 287 6.23 7.15 6.24
C ILE A 287 4.98 7.41 5.40
N ARG A 288 3.80 7.30 5.99
CA ARG A 288 2.53 7.60 5.30
C ARG A 288 2.52 9.02 4.75
N MET A 289 2.91 10.01 5.55
CA MET A 289 2.91 11.41 5.15
C MET A 289 3.91 11.68 4.02
N ALA A 290 5.10 11.07 4.06
CA ALA A 290 6.04 11.14 2.95
C ALA A 290 5.47 10.59 1.64
N LEU A 291 4.71 9.48 1.70
CA LEU A 291 4.02 8.92 0.54
C LEU A 291 2.84 9.80 0.08
N GLU A 292 2.12 10.45 0.99
CA GLU A 292 1.02 11.36 0.65
C GLU A 292 1.53 12.64 -0.03
N TRP A 293 2.60 13.22 0.49
CA TRP A 293 3.21 14.42 -0.07
C TRP A 293 3.95 14.09 -1.37
N TYR A 294 4.90 13.16 -1.34
CA TYR A 294 5.84 12.96 -2.45
C TYR A 294 5.49 11.77 -3.35
N GLY A 295 4.39 11.05 -3.11
CA GLY A 295 4.04 9.84 -3.84
C GLY A 295 3.92 10.01 -5.36
N ARG A 296 3.65 11.23 -5.87
CA ARG A 296 3.69 11.52 -7.31
C ARG A 296 5.12 11.48 -7.86
N ASN A 297 6.07 12.09 -7.16
CA ASN A 297 7.49 12.13 -7.53
C ASN A 297 8.19 10.79 -7.33
N LEU A 298 7.63 9.94 -6.46
CA LEU A 298 8.08 8.57 -6.18
C LEU A 298 7.49 7.52 -7.14
N ALA A 299 6.48 7.88 -7.95
CA ALA A 299 5.76 6.92 -8.78
C ALA A 299 6.69 6.10 -9.69
N LYS A 300 6.44 4.78 -9.76
CA LYS A 300 7.23 3.79 -10.52
C LYS A 300 8.71 3.66 -10.10
N LYS A 301 9.14 4.25 -8.98
CA LYS A 301 10.52 4.15 -8.47
C LYS A 301 10.65 3.03 -7.44
N ARG A 302 11.89 2.61 -7.19
CA ARG A 302 12.25 1.84 -5.99
C ARG A 302 12.55 2.82 -4.86
N VAL A 303 11.90 2.63 -3.73
CA VAL A 303 12.00 3.53 -2.58
C VAL A 303 12.17 2.69 -1.32
N THR A 304 13.24 2.97 -0.58
CA THR A 304 13.48 2.38 0.74
C THR A 304 13.29 3.44 1.80
N PHE A 305 12.30 3.23 2.67
CA PHE A 305 12.14 4.00 3.89
C PHE A 305 13.00 3.40 5.00
N LEU A 306 13.81 4.25 5.62
CA LEU A 306 14.68 3.92 6.73
C LEU A 306 14.01 4.37 8.03
N CYS A 307 13.63 3.39 8.85
CA CYS A 307 12.89 3.55 10.10
C CYS A 307 13.64 2.79 11.20
N ASP A 308 13.81 3.37 12.37
CA ASP A 308 14.52 2.74 13.49
C ASP A 308 13.61 1.93 14.43
N ASN A 309 12.32 1.83 14.10
CA ASN A 309 11.36 1.02 14.83
C ASN A 309 11.07 -0.33 14.16
N ASP A 310 11.53 -1.40 14.80
CA ASP A 310 11.34 -2.76 14.31
C ASP A 310 9.85 -3.17 14.24
N SER A 311 8.97 -2.66 15.12
CA SER A 311 7.53 -2.97 15.03
C SER A 311 6.92 -2.44 13.73
N VAL A 312 7.39 -1.30 13.22
CA VAL A 312 6.98 -0.75 11.92
C VAL A 312 7.54 -1.60 10.79
N VAL A 313 8.81 -1.97 10.85
CA VAL A 313 9.51 -2.79 9.84
C VAL A 313 8.88 -4.18 9.72
N GLN A 314 8.74 -4.91 10.84
CA GLN A 314 8.08 -6.22 10.88
C GLN A 314 6.59 -6.11 10.53
N GLY A 315 5.94 -5.03 10.98
CA GLY A 315 4.55 -4.73 10.66
C GLY A 315 4.32 -4.55 9.15
N ALA A 316 5.25 -3.94 8.43
CA ALA A 316 5.15 -3.76 6.98
C ALA A 316 5.12 -5.10 6.21
N ILE A 317 5.70 -6.16 6.78
CA ILE A 317 5.73 -7.50 6.21
C ILE A 317 4.51 -8.32 6.68
N ASN A 318 4.23 -8.29 7.99
CA ASN A 318 3.32 -9.23 8.62
C ASN A 318 1.97 -8.62 9.01
N GLY A 319 1.81 -7.30 9.02
CA GLY A 319 0.72 -6.59 9.68
C GLY A 319 0.92 -6.47 11.20
N SER A 320 0.15 -5.60 11.84
CA SER A 320 0.24 -5.32 13.29
C SER A 320 -0.98 -5.81 14.06
N LYS A 321 -0.80 -6.25 15.31
CA LYS A 321 -1.93 -6.57 16.21
C LYS A 321 -2.66 -5.30 16.67
N ASP A 322 -1.95 -4.17 16.74
CA ASP A 322 -2.53 -2.87 17.03
C ASP A 322 -3.33 -2.38 15.79
N PRO A 323 -4.66 -2.14 15.93
CA PRO A 323 -5.50 -1.73 14.81
C PRO A 323 -5.09 -0.39 14.18
N GLU A 324 -4.62 0.57 14.96
CA GLU A 324 -4.22 1.89 14.46
C GLU A 324 -2.88 1.79 13.72
N MET A 325 -1.91 1.03 14.25
CA MET A 325 -0.68 0.72 13.52
C MET A 325 -1.00 -0.01 12.19
N ASN A 326 -1.86 -1.03 12.21
CA ASN A 326 -2.21 -1.77 11.01
C ASN A 326 -2.91 -0.88 9.98
N LYS A 327 -3.73 0.08 10.43
CA LYS A 327 -4.35 1.10 9.57
C LYS A 327 -3.30 1.99 8.90
N GLN A 328 -2.26 2.42 9.61
CA GLN A 328 -1.15 3.18 8.99
C GLN A 328 -0.42 2.32 7.94
N LEU A 329 -0.06 1.07 8.27
CA LEU A 329 0.64 0.15 7.36
C LEU A 329 -0.17 -0.17 6.09
N VAL A 330 -1.47 -0.42 6.22
CA VAL A 330 -2.37 -0.63 5.09
C VAL A 330 -2.39 0.60 4.19
N ARG A 331 -2.48 1.79 4.78
CA ARG A 331 -2.49 3.05 4.02
C ARG A 331 -1.19 3.28 3.27
N ILE A 332 -0.04 3.03 3.91
CA ILE A 332 1.30 3.08 3.29
C ILE A 332 1.34 2.18 2.05
N TRP A 333 0.93 0.91 2.20
CA TRP A 333 0.94 -0.04 1.09
C TRP A 333 0.00 0.37 -0.05
N MET A 334 -1.22 0.84 0.27
CA MET A 334 -2.17 1.30 -0.74
C MET A 334 -1.63 2.51 -1.54
N LEU A 335 -0.97 3.46 -0.86
CA LEU A 335 -0.36 4.62 -1.51
C LEU A 335 0.76 4.17 -2.46
N ALA A 336 1.60 3.23 -2.03
CA ALA A 336 2.67 2.66 -2.85
C ALA A 336 2.09 1.92 -4.07
N GLN A 337 1.11 1.03 -3.88
CA GLN A 337 0.47 0.28 -4.94
C GLN A 337 -0.17 1.20 -5.99
N LYS A 338 -0.96 2.19 -5.54
CA LYS A 338 -1.63 3.18 -6.42
C LYS A 338 -0.66 3.94 -7.33
N ARG A 339 0.61 4.09 -6.90
CA ARG A 339 1.67 4.80 -7.62
C ARG A 339 2.72 3.87 -8.23
N LYS A 340 2.53 2.54 -8.13
CA LYS A 340 3.48 1.50 -8.57
C LYS A 340 4.88 1.66 -7.94
N ILE A 341 4.95 2.15 -6.71
CA ILE A 341 6.20 2.30 -5.95
C ILE A 341 6.63 0.90 -5.48
N ASP A 342 7.88 0.53 -5.76
CA ASP A 342 8.54 -0.65 -5.18
C ASP A 342 9.04 -0.22 -3.82
N LEU A 343 8.13 -0.33 -2.85
CA LEU A 343 8.30 0.13 -1.50
C LEU A 343 9.01 -0.95 -0.69
N LYS A 344 10.10 -0.55 -0.03
CA LYS A 344 10.72 -1.30 1.04
C LYS A 344 10.76 -0.44 2.29
N ILE A 345 10.57 -1.05 3.45
CA ILE A 345 10.82 -0.44 4.76
C ILE A 345 11.92 -1.26 5.39
N GLU A 346 13.03 -0.62 5.72
CA GLU A 346 14.19 -1.26 6.32
C GLU A 346 14.54 -0.61 7.65
N TRP A 347 15.03 -1.44 8.56
CA TRP A 347 15.54 -0.95 9.82
C TRP A 347 16.83 -0.16 9.61
N VAL A 348 16.96 0.97 10.28
CA VAL A 348 18.21 1.73 10.39
C VAL A 348 18.54 1.96 11.86
N SER A 349 19.83 1.94 12.22
CA SER A 349 20.21 2.32 13.59
C SER A 349 19.94 3.80 13.82
N THR A 350 19.50 4.17 15.03
CA THR A 350 19.27 5.58 15.42
C THR A 350 20.48 6.48 15.16
N LYS A 351 21.72 5.97 15.25
CA LYS A 351 22.96 6.73 14.92
C LYS A 351 23.06 7.17 13.46
N LEU A 352 22.40 6.46 12.55
CA LEU A 352 22.37 6.71 11.12
C LEU A 352 21.01 7.30 10.68
N GLN A 353 20.08 7.50 11.61
CA GLN A 353 18.74 8.02 11.36
C GLN A 353 18.81 9.54 11.17
N LYS A 354 18.79 9.99 9.92
CA LYS A 354 18.94 11.42 9.57
C LYS A 354 17.71 12.25 9.92
N ALA A 355 16.57 11.61 10.18
CA ALA A 355 15.34 12.29 10.55
C ALA A 355 15.18 12.51 12.08
N ASP A 356 16.04 11.95 12.93
CA ASP A 356 15.93 12.04 14.40
C ASP A 356 16.07 13.47 14.93
N ASP A 357 17.14 14.19 14.56
CA ASP A 357 17.30 15.59 14.96
C ASP A 357 16.17 16.49 14.42
N PRO A 358 15.80 16.43 13.12
CA PRO A 358 14.67 17.18 12.60
C PRO A 358 13.33 16.88 13.27
N SER A 359 13.05 15.64 13.66
CA SER A 359 11.76 15.24 14.27
C SER A 359 11.56 15.85 15.67
N ARG A 360 12.64 16.28 16.31
CA ARG A 360 12.66 16.93 17.65
C ARG A 360 12.53 18.45 17.60
N ILE A 361 12.44 19.03 16.41
CA ILE A 361 12.34 20.48 16.22
C ILE A 361 10.92 20.88 15.82
N ILE A 362 10.40 21.90 16.50
CA ILE A 362 9.16 22.58 16.11
C ILE A 362 9.48 23.98 15.59
N ASP A 363 8.95 24.33 14.42
CA ASP A 363 9.05 25.69 13.88
C ASP A 363 7.78 26.47 14.18
N THR A 364 7.83 27.33 15.19
CA THR A 364 6.68 28.16 15.58
C THR A 364 6.27 29.18 14.53
N ARG A 365 7.10 29.40 13.48
CA ARG A 365 6.77 30.29 12.37
C ARG A 365 5.88 29.61 11.33
N GLU A 366 5.74 28.28 11.39
CA GLU A 366 4.94 27.47 10.47
C GLU A 366 3.45 27.54 10.85
N GLN A 367 2.93 28.76 10.95
CA GLN A 367 1.53 29.01 11.27
C GLN A 367 0.63 28.55 10.11
N LYS A 368 -0.60 28.16 10.45
CA LYS A 368 -1.62 27.82 9.47
C LYS A 368 -2.96 28.43 9.84
N LEU A 369 -3.71 28.83 8.83
CA LEU A 369 -5.14 29.09 8.98
C LEU A 369 -5.84 27.73 9.20
N THR A 370 -6.89 27.67 10.02
CA THR A 370 -7.69 26.44 10.19
C THR A 370 -8.44 26.10 8.91
N VAL A 371 -8.99 24.88 8.82
CA VAL A 371 -9.83 24.50 7.68
C VAL A 371 -11.09 25.34 7.67
N GLU A 372 -11.66 25.58 8.84
CA GLU A 372 -12.86 26.37 9.10
C GLU A 372 -12.60 27.85 8.79
N GLY A 373 -11.48 28.40 9.24
CA GLY A 373 -11.08 29.78 8.94
C GLY A 373 -10.86 30.02 7.45
N PHE A 374 -10.22 29.07 6.76
CA PHE A 374 -10.04 29.16 5.31
C PHE A 374 -11.38 29.04 4.57
N ALA A 375 -12.27 28.14 5.00
CA ALA A 375 -13.60 28.00 4.43
C ALA A 375 -14.46 29.27 4.65
N TYR A 376 -14.38 29.87 5.84
CA TYR A 376 -15.04 31.14 6.15
C TYR A 376 -14.51 32.27 5.26
N LEU A 377 -13.19 32.41 5.10
CA LEU A 377 -12.64 33.38 4.15
C LEU A 377 -13.19 33.12 2.74
N GLN A 378 -13.16 31.87 2.29
CA GLN A 378 -13.57 31.48 0.95
C GLN A 378 -15.06 31.78 0.68
N SER A 379 -15.94 31.70 1.69
CA SER A 379 -17.37 31.99 1.55
C SER A 379 -17.69 33.47 1.33
N HIS A 380 -16.74 34.37 1.61
CA HIS A 380 -16.90 35.81 1.40
C HIS A 380 -16.41 36.28 0.01
N LEU A 381 -15.88 35.36 -0.79
CA LEU A 381 -15.24 35.62 -2.07
C LEU A 381 -16.04 34.98 -3.21
N GLN A 382 -16.02 35.59 -4.39
CA GLN A 382 -16.75 35.07 -5.54
C GLN A 382 -16.00 33.95 -6.27
N LYS A 383 -14.70 33.82 -6.03
CA LYS A 383 -13.83 32.84 -6.71
C LYS A 383 -12.97 32.06 -5.71
N PRO A 384 -12.75 30.76 -5.95
CA PRO A 384 -11.82 29.95 -5.17
C PRO A 384 -10.38 30.41 -5.39
N PHE A 385 -9.52 30.26 -4.38
CA PHE A 385 -8.08 30.45 -4.52
C PHE A 385 -7.44 29.31 -5.33
N GLU A 386 -6.61 29.67 -6.31
CA GLU A 386 -5.89 28.71 -7.15
C GLU A 386 -4.48 28.43 -6.65
N ILE A 387 -3.79 29.45 -6.11
CA ILE A 387 -2.38 29.36 -5.70
C ILE A 387 -2.18 29.91 -4.29
N ASP A 388 -1.57 29.10 -3.43
CA ASP A 388 -1.09 29.53 -2.11
C ASP A 388 0.36 30.02 -2.24
N VAL A 389 0.59 31.32 -2.17
CA VAL A 389 1.91 31.90 -2.44
C VAL A 389 2.83 31.95 -1.20
N ALA A 390 2.41 31.37 -0.07
CA ALA A 390 3.13 31.48 1.19
C ALA A 390 3.06 30.19 2.04
N ALA A 391 3.29 29.02 1.44
CA ALA A 391 3.04 27.75 2.12
C ALA A 391 4.12 26.68 1.93
N THR A 392 4.04 25.66 2.77
CA THR A 392 4.76 24.38 2.65
C THR A 392 3.75 23.24 2.49
N GLU A 393 4.23 21.99 2.41
CA GLU A 393 3.35 20.81 2.43
C GLU A 393 2.45 20.73 3.67
N ILE A 394 2.85 21.41 4.75
CA ILE A 394 2.23 21.31 6.07
C ILE A 394 1.00 22.22 6.16
N ASN A 395 1.10 23.45 5.65
CA ASN A 395 0.09 24.49 5.87
C ASN A 395 -0.63 24.97 4.60
N LYS A 396 -0.28 24.46 3.41
CA LYS A 396 -0.90 24.87 2.15
C LYS A 396 -2.43 24.76 2.19
N LYS A 397 -3.09 25.74 1.58
CA LYS A 397 -4.55 25.76 1.38
C LYS A 397 -4.98 25.53 -0.06
N CYS A 398 -4.05 25.65 -1.00
CA CYS A 398 -4.27 25.34 -2.41
C CYS A 398 -3.45 24.12 -2.83
N ALA A 399 -3.89 23.44 -3.90
CA ALA A 399 -3.15 22.32 -4.48
C ALA A 399 -1.81 22.77 -5.09
N ILE A 400 -1.76 24.01 -5.60
CA ILE A 400 -0.57 24.66 -6.13
C ILE A 400 -0.09 25.66 -5.07
N PHE A 401 1.19 25.64 -4.74
CA PHE A 401 1.75 26.54 -3.74
C PHE A 401 3.19 26.97 -4.06
N ILE A 402 3.59 28.14 -3.57
CA ILE A 402 4.97 28.65 -3.60
C ILE A 402 5.53 28.57 -2.19
N ALA A 403 6.69 27.91 -2.07
CA ALA A 403 7.37 27.72 -0.79
C ALA A 403 8.49 28.74 -0.59
N ARG A 404 8.90 28.96 0.66
CA ARG A 404 10.05 29.85 0.94
C ARG A 404 11.34 29.35 0.29
N LYS A 405 11.56 28.04 0.30
CA LYS A 405 12.66 27.36 -0.40
C LYS A 405 12.05 26.36 -1.37
N MET A 406 12.75 26.07 -2.46
CA MET A 406 12.27 25.10 -3.44
C MET A 406 12.06 23.75 -2.75
N SER A 407 10.84 23.23 -2.85
CA SER A 407 10.47 21.89 -2.41
C SER A 407 9.95 21.12 -3.62
N GLN A 408 9.90 19.79 -3.52
CA GLN A 408 9.71 18.90 -4.65
C GLN A 408 8.35 19.04 -5.36
N ASN A 409 7.34 19.53 -4.64
CA ASN A 409 5.97 19.78 -5.12
C ASN A 409 5.62 21.26 -5.25
N ALA A 410 6.50 22.16 -4.81
CA ALA A 410 6.23 23.58 -4.87
C ALA A 410 6.25 24.04 -6.35
N PHE A 411 5.31 24.90 -6.72
CA PHE A 411 5.29 25.56 -8.03
C PHE A 411 6.50 26.49 -8.22
N GLY A 412 7.02 27.00 -7.11
CA GLY A 412 8.16 27.89 -7.07
C GLY A 412 8.75 28.02 -5.68
N ALA A 413 9.91 28.67 -5.64
CA ALA A 413 10.52 29.15 -4.42
C ALA A 413 10.42 30.67 -4.35
N ASP A 414 10.34 31.18 -3.12
CA ASP A 414 10.40 32.59 -2.76
C ASP A 414 9.46 33.50 -3.59
N PHE A 415 8.24 33.68 -3.09
CA PHE A 415 7.24 34.53 -3.75
C PHE A 415 7.71 35.96 -4.03
N LEU A 416 8.60 36.51 -3.19
CA LEU A 416 9.08 37.88 -3.35
C LEU A 416 9.92 38.05 -4.62
N THR A 417 10.58 36.99 -5.07
CA THR A 417 11.39 36.96 -6.30
C THR A 417 10.75 36.14 -7.42
N PHE A 418 9.65 35.42 -7.15
CA PHE A 418 8.97 34.57 -8.13
C PHE A 418 8.46 35.37 -9.35
N PRO A 419 8.57 34.85 -10.59
CA PRO A 419 8.18 35.58 -11.79
C PRO A 419 6.67 35.89 -11.86
N ILE A 420 6.30 37.17 -11.83
CA ILE A 420 4.90 37.64 -11.79
C ILE A 420 4.07 37.13 -12.98
N HIS A 421 4.66 37.05 -14.18
CA HIS A 421 3.93 36.62 -15.38
C HIS A 421 3.31 35.23 -15.25
N LYS A 422 3.86 34.36 -14.37
CA LYS A 422 3.32 33.02 -14.08
C LYS A 422 2.10 33.02 -13.16
N LEU A 423 1.76 34.16 -12.57
CA LEU A 423 0.64 34.35 -11.64
C LEU A 423 -0.52 35.14 -12.25
N LEU A 424 -0.36 35.63 -13.48
CA LEU A 424 -1.40 36.41 -14.14
C LEU A 424 -2.66 35.57 -14.38
N GLY A 425 -3.82 36.17 -14.12
CA GLY A 425 -5.12 35.51 -14.25
C GLY A 425 -5.43 34.46 -13.18
N LYS A 426 -4.58 34.31 -12.15
CA LYS A 426 -4.77 33.36 -11.04
C LYS A 426 -5.28 34.04 -9.78
N THR A 427 -6.12 33.36 -9.01
CA THR A 427 -6.52 33.83 -7.68
C THR A 427 -5.49 33.40 -6.62
N LEU A 428 -4.94 34.35 -5.88
CA LEU A 428 -3.81 34.10 -4.97
C LEU A 428 -4.24 34.18 -3.51
N TYR A 429 -3.81 33.23 -2.70
CA TYR A 429 -3.90 33.26 -1.24
C TYR A 429 -2.51 33.42 -0.64
N ALA A 430 -2.35 34.30 0.33
CA ALA A 430 -1.10 34.51 1.02
C ALA A 430 -1.31 34.56 2.54
N PHE A 431 -0.63 33.68 3.28
CA PHE A 431 -0.46 33.81 4.72
C PHE A 431 1.02 33.69 5.12
N PRO A 432 1.81 34.76 4.90
CA PRO A 432 3.22 34.74 5.22
C PRO A 432 3.46 34.96 6.73
N PRO A 433 4.65 34.62 7.25
CA PRO A 433 5.06 35.00 8.60
C PRO A 433 4.94 36.52 8.82
N ARG A 434 4.46 36.94 10.00
CA ARG A 434 4.18 38.35 10.36
C ARG A 434 5.28 39.33 9.92
N LYS A 435 6.55 38.99 10.16
CA LYS A 435 7.71 39.87 9.89
C LYS A 435 7.88 40.24 8.40
N ILE A 436 7.31 39.46 7.48
CA ILE A 436 7.43 39.70 6.04
C ILE A 436 6.08 40.00 5.37
N ALA A 437 5.01 40.17 6.15
CA ALA A 437 3.68 40.50 5.62
C ALA A 437 3.67 41.79 4.79
N LEU A 438 4.40 42.83 5.21
CA LEU A 438 4.53 44.08 4.44
C LEU A 438 5.23 43.88 3.09
N ALA A 439 6.26 43.02 3.03
CA ALA A 439 6.94 42.71 1.78
C ALA A 439 6.02 41.95 0.83
N TYR A 440 5.25 40.99 1.35
CA TYR A 440 4.22 40.26 0.59
C TYR A 440 3.13 41.20 0.07
N TYR A 441 2.64 42.12 0.91
CA TYR A 441 1.66 43.13 0.50
C TYR A 441 2.19 44.01 -0.65
N LYS A 442 3.40 44.57 -0.50
CA LYS A 442 4.05 45.36 -1.56
C LYS A 442 4.21 44.57 -2.86
N ARG A 443 4.54 43.28 -2.77
CA ARG A 443 4.65 42.40 -3.93
C ARG A 443 3.30 42.14 -4.59
N LEU A 444 2.27 41.83 -3.81
CA LEU A 444 0.90 41.59 -4.31
C LEU A 444 0.31 42.83 -5.02
N LEU A 445 0.66 44.04 -4.58
CA LEU A 445 0.29 45.28 -5.28
C LEU A 445 0.82 45.38 -6.71
N GLN A 446 1.93 44.71 -7.02
CA GLN A 446 2.55 44.69 -8.36
C GLN A 446 1.91 43.65 -9.29
N ILE A 447 1.02 42.81 -8.77
CA ILE A 447 0.45 41.68 -9.50
C ILE A 447 -0.98 42.02 -9.91
N ALA A 448 -1.23 42.05 -11.22
CA ALA A 448 -2.56 42.26 -11.78
C ALA A 448 -3.41 40.98 -11.69
N ALA A 449 -3.67 40.52 -10.48
CA ALA A 449 -4.47 39.32 -10.20
C ALA A 449 -5.33 39.49 -8.93
N PRO A 450 -6.45 38.77 -8.80
CA PRO A 450 -7.22 38.75 -7.56
C PRO A 450 -6.43 38.03 -6.45
N TRP A 451 -6.33 38.62 -5.26
CA TRP A 451 -5.59 38.04 -4.15
C TRP A 451 -6.19 38.37 -2.78
N ALA A 452 -5.89 37.50 -1.81
CA ALA A 452 -6.12 37.75 -0.40
C ALA A 452 -4.82 37.58 0.40
N LEU A 453 -4.56 38.51 1.32
CA LEU A 453 -3.44 38.46 2.24
C LEU A 453 -3.96 38.39 3.68
N ILE A 454 -3.63 37.33 4.39
CA ILE A 454 -3.89 37.21 5.83
C ILE A 454 -2.87 38.07 6.58
N VAL A 455 -3.38 38.92 7.46
CA VAL A 455 -2.61 39.79 8.33
C VAL A 455 -3.13 39.65 9.75
N THR A 456 -2.21 39.50 10.70
CA THR A 456 -2.51 39.42 12.13
C THR A 456 -2.05 40.69 12.85
N SER A 457 -2.91 41.17 13.75
CA SER A 457 -2.63 42.27 14.68
C SER A 457 -2.50 41.70 16.09
N TYR A 458 -1.58 42.26 16.87
CA TYR A 458 -1.31 41.84 18.25
C TYR A 458 -1.66 43.04 19.16
N GLU A 459 -0.71 43.58 19.90
CA GLU A 459 -0.92 44.76 20.76
C GLU A 459 -1.27 46.04 19.98
N ALA A 460 -0.72 46.18 18.77
CA ALA A 460 -1.00 47.29 17.87
C ALA A 460 -1.50 46.77 16.52
N GLU A 461 -2.29 47.62 15.86
CA GLU A 461 -2.74 47.36 14.50
C GLU A 461 -1.55 47.15 13.56
N ASN A 462 -1.64 46.12 12.72
CA ASN A 462 -0.62 45.88 11.72
C ASN A 462 -0.62 47.01 10.67
N PRO A 463 0.53 47.69 10.41
CA PRO A 463 0.58 48.82 9.48
C PRO A 463 0.08 48.51 8.07
N VAL A 464 0.12 47.23 7.66
CA VAL A 464 -0.40 46.78 6.38
C VAL A 464 -1.92 47.01 6.26
N LEU A 465 -2.66 46.92 7.37
CA LEU A 465 -4.11 47.17 7.39
C LEU A 465 -4.43 48.65 7.14
N THR A 466 -3.69 49.56 7.77
CA THR A 466 -3.82 51.01 7.53
C THR A 466 -3.59 51.35 6.06
N LEU A 467 -2.48 50.86 5.48
CA LEU A 467 -2.17 51.05 4.06
C LEU A 467 -3.25 50.46 3.13
N ALA A 468 -3.85 49.33 3.52
CA ALA A 468 -4.92 48.71 2.75
C ALA A 468 -6.22 49.53 2.78
N ARG A 469 -6.57 50.14 3.92
CA ARG A 469 -7.72 51.06 4.02
C ARG A 469 -7.52 52.30 3.16
N GLU A 470 -6.33 52.90 3.20
CA GLU A 470 -5.99 54.07 2.37
C GLU A 470 -6.11 53.79 0.87
N LYS A 471 -5.80 52.55 0.45
CA LYS A 471 -6.00 52.09 -0.94
C LYS A 471 -7.42 51.61 -1.26
N GLY A 472 -8.34 51.64 -0.29
CA GLY A 472 -9.73 51.22 -0.48
C GLY A 472 -9.91 49.71 -0.68
N PHE A 473 -8.99 48.88 -0.19
CA PHE A 473 -9.17 47.42 -0.25
C PHE A 473 -10.21 46.93 0.75
N ARG A 474 -10.90 45.85 0.39
CA ARG A 474 -11.87 45.19 1.27
C ARG A 474 -11.13 44.45 2.37
N LEU A 475 -11.54 44.67 3.61
CA LEU A 475 -11.06 43.96 4.79
C LEU A 475 -12.14 42.99 5.27
N ILE A 476 -11.77 41.74 5.47
CA ILE A 476 -12.65 40.70 6.02
C ILE A 476 -12.08 40.30 7.37
N SER A 477 -12.85 40.50 8.43
CA SER A 477 -12.48 40.04 9.78
C SER A 477 -12.67 38.53 9.85
N LEU A 478 -11.68 37.83 10.42
CA LEU A 478 -11.69 36.39 10.62
C LEU A 478 -11.71 36.07 12.13
N PRO A 479 -12.26 34.92 12.55
CA PRO A 479 -12.23 34.50 13.95
C PRO A 479 -10.80 34.45 14.51
N ASN A 480 -10.56 34.96 15.71
CA ASN A 480 -9.20 35.01 16.27
C ASN A 480 -8.59 33.62 16.56
N ASP A 481 -9.44 32.61 16.76
CA ASP A 481 -9.04 31.22 16.98
C ASP A 481 -8.69 30.47 15.68
N CYS A 482 -8.81 31.11 14.52
CA CYS A 482 -8.57 30.48 13.22
C CYS A 482 -7.10 30.37 12.82
N ILE A 483 -6.16 30.90 13.63
CA ILE A 483 -4.72 30.78 13.38
C ILE A 483 -4.12 29.80 14.36
N TRP A 484 -3.55 28.71 13.86
CA TRP A 484 -2.84 27.74 14.66
C TRP A 484 -1.33 27.84 14.48
N THR A 485 -0.62 27.68 15.59
CA THR A 485 0.84 27.65 15.65
C THR A 485 1.32 26.32 16.25
N PRO A 486 2.42 25.75 15.73
CA PRO A 486 3.02 24.57 16.33
C PRO A 486 3.53 24.82 17.76
N THR A 487 3.45 23.81 18.63
CA THR A 487 3.88 23.89 20.04
C THR A 487 4.43 22.56 20.55
N LYS A 488 5.37 22.60 21.51
CA LYS A 488 5.85 21.39 22.21
C LYS A 488 4.87 20.89 23.28
N GLY A 489 4.04 21.79 23.81
CA GLY A 489 3.00 21.44 24.77
C GLY A 489 1.80 20.83 24.06
N LEU A 490 1.29 19.72 24.59
CA LEU A 490 0.06 19.11 24.09
C LEU A 490 -1.12 20.06 24.36
N SER A 491 -1.98 20.22 23.35
CA SER A 491 -3.24 20.96 23.44
C SER A 491 -4.40 20.10 22.92
N GLN A 492 -5.63 20.63 22.95
CA GLN A 492 -6.79 20.00 22.33
C GLN A 492 -6.65 19.79 20.80
N HIS A 493 -5.73 20.49 20.13
CA HIS A 493 -5.44 20.34 18.70
C HIS A 493 -4.14 19.55 18.44
N GLY A 494 -3.76 18.68 19.39
CA GLY A 494 -2.50 17.95 19.36
C GLY A 494 -1.31 18.85 19.71
N PHE A 495 -0.26 18.83 18.90
CA PHE A 495 0.92 19.70 19.06
C PHE A 495 0.82 20.99 18.24
N TRP A 496 -0.41 21.40 17.98
CA TRP A 496 -0.81 22.72 17.50
C TRP A 496 -1.58 23.42 18.61
N LYS A 497 -1.57 24.75 18.65
CA LYS A 497 -2.43 25.54 19.52
C LYS A 497 -2.93 26.76 18.78
N ILE A 498 -4.00 27.38 19.26
CA ILE A 498 -4.40 28.72 18.83
C ILE A 498 -3.20 29.65 19.07
N ALA A 499 -2.87 30.47 18.08
CA ALA A 499 -1.74 31.38 18.18
C ALA A 499 -2.04 32.46 19.23
N ASP A 500 -1.16 32.54 20.24
CA ASP A 500 -1.35 33.45 21.37
C ASP A 500 -1.23 34.92 20.96
N ASN A 501 -1.86 35.81 21.73
CA ASN A 501 -1.72 37.26 21.68
C ASN A 501 -2.16 37.93 20.36
N ILE A 502 -2.87 37.22 19.48
CA ILE A 502 -3.51 37.82 18.30
C ILE A 502 -4.79 38.53 18.75
N ALA A 503 -4.83 39.86 18.61
CA ALA A 503 -6.01 40.66 18.90
C ALA A 503 -7.02 40.62 17.76
N GLU A 504 -6.54 40.64 16.51
CA GLU A 504 -7.38 40.60 15.32
C GLU A 504 -6.72 39.83 14.18
N VAL A 505 -7.53 39.09 13.43
CA VAL A 505 -7.13 38.46 12.16
C VAL A 505 -7.94 39.08 11.04
N HIS A 506 -7.27 39.59 10.02
CA HIS A 506 -7.91 40.19 8.86
C HIS A 506 -7.37 39.60 7.56
N ALA A 507 -8.26 39.39 6.59
CA ALA A 507 -7.89 39.17 5.20
C ALA A 507 -8.06 40.48 4.41
N ILE A 508 -6.97 40.96 3.81
CA ILE A 508 -6.98 42.07 2.88
C ILE A 508 -7.26 41.52 1.49
N VAL A 509 -8.29 42.03 0.83
CA VAL A 509 -8.77 41.54 -0.46
C VAL A 509 -8.86 42.67 -1.47
N ASN A 510 -8.33 42.46 -2.68
CA ASN A 510 -8.42 43.47 -3.75
C ASN A 510 -9.67 43.32 -4.64
N ARG A 511 -9.75 42.26 -5.45
CA ARG A 511 -10.67 42.06 -6.59
C ARG A 511 -11.32 40.65 -6.56
N LEU A 512 -11.41 40.02 -5.38
CA LEU A 512 -11.99 38.68 -5.18
C LEU A 512 -13.41 38.69 -4.64
#